data_AF-A0A924UUS1-F1
#
_entry.id   AF-A0A924UUS1-F1
#
_cell.length_a   1.000
_cell.length_b   1.000
_cell.length_c   1.000
_cell.angle_alpha   90.00
_cell.angle_beta   90.00
_cell.angle_gamma   90.00
#
_symmetry.space_group_name_H-M   'P 1'
#
loop_
_entity.id
_entity.type
_entity.pdbx_description
1 polymer ?
#
loop_
_entity_poly.entity_id
_entity_poly.type
_entity_poly.pdbx_seq_one_letter_code
_entity_poly.pdbx_strand_id
1 'polypeptide(L)'
;ARKEYENASNEIGKKRNREAGLNFAIEADTTLNDFYNKWDRFAVTPASKETFNTYYAGLSAAEKKIYDSKTNFYQIDFTNKGGLVSPIILEWTYTDGTKEVERIPAYIWRKDENHVTKVFAKSKQMASVKLDPYLETADIDVSNNSFPRSYEPTKFELFKQQQTIRGASSGGNPMQDAKKNQK
;
A
#
# COMPACT_ATOMS: atom_id res chain seq x y z
N ALA A 1 0.72 4.08 -11.27
CA ALA A 1 1.77 4.36 -12.28
C ALA A 1 2.21 5.83 -12.31
N ARG A 2 1.53 6.74 -13.03
CA ARG A 2 2.00 8.15 -13.17
C ARG A 2 2.15 8.87 -11.83
N LYS A 3 1.11 8.83 -10.98
CA LYS A 3 1.11 9.44 -9.64
C LYS A 3 2.20 8.87 -8.72
N GLU A 4 2.47 7.57 -8.79
CA GLU A 4 3.54 6.92 -8.02
C GLU A 4 4.92 7.36 -8.50
N TYR A 5 5.13 7.43 -9.83
CA TYR A 5 6.36 7.93 -10.42
C TYR A 5 6.63 9.39 -10.06
N GLU A 6 5.59 10.23 -10.11
CA GLU A 6 5.66 11.63 -9.69
C GLU A 6 5.98 11.74 -8.19
N ASN A 7 5.36 10.92 -7.33
CA ASN A 7 5.67 10.89 -5.90
C ASN A 7 7.13 10.48 -5.64
N ALA A 8 7.62 9.45 -6.32
CA ALA A 8 9.02 9.01 -6.20
C ALA A 8 10.02 10.05 -6.73
N SER A 9 9.64 10.78 -7.80
CA SER A 9 10.51 11.79 -8.40
C SER A 9 10.53 13.12 -7.64
N ASN A 10 9.53 13.38 -6.79
CA ASN A 10 9.34 14.61 -6.00
C ASN A 10 10.12 14.58 -4.68
N GLU A 11 11.45 14.52 -4.78
CA GLU A 11 12.37 14.61 -3.64
C GLU A 11 12.32 15.99 -2.95
N ILE A 12 12.66 16.03 -1.66
CA ILE A 12 12.60 17.26 -0.85
C ILE A 12 13.49 18.38 -1.41
N GLY A 13 14.65 18.04 -1.98
CA GLY A 13 15.53 19.01 -2.63
C GLY A 13 14.86 19.68 -3.83
N LYS A 14 14.20 18.91 -4.69
CA LYS A 14 13.46 19.45 -5.85
C LYS A 14 12.27 20.31 -5.43
N LYS A 15 11.56 19.92 -4.36
CA LYS A 15 10.46 20.72 -3.78
C LYS A 15 10.98 22.06 -3.27
N ARG A 16 12.02 22.04 -2.42
CA ARG A 16 12.63 23.27 -1.86
C ARG A 16 13.20 24.17 -2.96
N ASN A 17 13.84 23.60 -3.96
CA ASN A 17 14.38 24.37 -5.09
C ASN A 17 13.28 25.07 -5.88
N ARG A 18 12.14 24.39 -6.10
CA ARG A 18 10.97 24.96 -6.77
C ARG A 18 10.26 26.02 -5.91
N GLU A 19 10.11 25.78 -4.61
CA GLU A 19 9.53 26.73 -3.65
C GLU A 19 10.40 27.99 -3.48
N ALA A 20 11.73 27.84 -3.55
CA ALA A 20 12.69 28.94 -3.54
C ALA A 20 12.72 29.73 -4.87
N GLY A 21 11.94 29.33 -5.88
CA GLY A 21 11.87 30.01 -7.17
C GLY A 21 13.16 29.92 -7.99
N LEU A 22 13.97 28.87 -7.80
CA LEU A 22 15.16 28.67 -8.62
C LEU A 22 14.75 28.35 -10.06
N ASN A 23 15.20 29.18 -11.00
CA ASN A 23 15.03 28.93 -12.43
C ASN A 23 15.97 27.81 -12.86
N PHE A 24 15.44 26.72 -13.40
CA PHE A 24 16.27 25.64 -13.95
C PHE A 24 16.90 26.10 -15.27
N ALA A 25 18.13 25.65 -15.55
CA ALA A 25 18.83 26.01 -16.80
C ALA A 25 18.01 25.68 -18.05
N ILE A 26 17.25 24.58 -18.01
CA ILE A 26 16.36 24.11 -19.09
C ILE A 26 15.14 25.03 -19.30
N GLU A 27 14.71 25.74 -18.25
CA GLU A 27 13.62 26.73 -18.32
C GLU A 27 14.12 28.07 -18.84
N ALA A 28 15.37 28.45 -18.50
CA ALA A 28 16.02 29.66 -18.98
C ALA A 28 16.46 29.56 -20.45
N ASP A 29 16.92 28.38 -20.89
CA ASP A 29 17.33 28.11 -22.26
C ASP A 29 16.68 26.82 -22.77
N THR A 30 15.70 27.00 -23.66
CA THR A 30 14.93 25.87 -24.23
C THR A 30 15.76 24.97 -25.14
N THR A 31 16.95 25.40 -25.60
CA THR A 31 17.86 24.59 -26.43
C THR A 31 18.49 23.44 -25.65
N LEU A 32 18.53 23.53 -24.31
CA LEU A 32 18.99 22.46 -23.41
C LEU A 32 17.96 21.32 -23.26
N ASN A 33 16.76 21.45 -23.84
CA ASN A 33 15.78 20.38 -23.82
C ASN A 33 16.12 19.27 -24.82
N ASP A 34 16.73 18.20 -24.33
CA ASP A 34 16.94 16.96 -25.08
C ASP A 34 15.73 15.99 -24.99
N PHE A 35 15.78 14.88 -25.73
CA PHE A 35 14.80 13.80 -25.78
C PHE A 35 14.31 13.38 -24.39
N TYR A 36 15.22 13.19 -23.44
CA TYR A 36 14.89 12.72 -22.08
C TYR A 36 14.09 13.74 -21.25
N ASN A 37 14.13 15.03 -21.61
CA ASN A 37 13.38 16.09 -20.93
C ASN A 37 11.97 16.29 -21.50
N LYS A 38 11.79 16.03 -22.80
CA LYS A 38 10.48 16.20 -23.50
C LYS A 38 9.67 14.90 -23.60
N TRP A 39 10.32 13.75 -23.50
CA TRP A 39 9.65 12.46 -23.71
C TRP A 39 8.73 12.11 -22.53
N ASP A 40 7.43 12.06 -22.80
CA ASP A 40 6.44 11.55 -21.84
C ASP A 40 6.36 10.02 -21.93
N ARG A 41 6.95 9.35 -20.95
CA ARG A 41 6.93 7.88 -20.82
C ARG A 41 5.52 7.30 -20.68
N PHE A 42 4.53 8.10 -20.30
CA PHE A 42 3.14 7.67 -20.08
C PHE A 42 2.21 8.10 -21.22
N ALA A 43 2.74 8.77 -22.25
CA ALA A 43 1.95 9.15 -23.42
C ALA A 43 1.50 7.92 -24.20
N VAL A 44 0.25 7.95 -24.64
CA VAL A 44 -0.32 6.91 -25.50
C VAL A 44 0.28 7.06 -26.90
N THR A 45 1.10 6.09 -27.31
CA THR A 45 1.65 6.08 -28.66
C THR A 45 0.65 5.52 -29.67
N PRO A 46 0.76 5.84 -30.98
CA PRO A 46 -0.06 5.22 -32.01
C PRO A 46 0.02 3.69 -31.98
N ALA A 47 1.21 3.11 -31.77
CA ALA A 47 1.39 1.68 -31.62
C ALA A 47 0.63 1.10 -30.41
N SER A 48 0.63 1.81 -29.28
CA SER A 48 -0.16 1.44 -28.09
C SER A 48 -1.68 1.46 -28.38
N LYS A 49 -2.13 2.35 -29.26
CA LYS A 49 -3.54 2.42 -29.67
C LYS A 49 -3.93 1.26 -30.58
N GLU A 50 -3.09 0.93 -31.56
CA GLU A 50 -3.35 -0.20 -32.48
C GLU A 50 -3.34 -1.54 -31.74
N THR A 51 -2.39 -1.74 -30.83
CA THR A 51 -2.34 -2.94 -29.97
C THR A 51 -3.60 -3.07 -29.10
N PHE A 52 -4.06 -1.98 -28.51
CA PHE A 52 -5.32 -1.96 -27.76
C PHE A 52 -6.54 -2.29 -28.63
N ASN A 53 -6.65 -1.68 -29.82
CA ASN A 53 -7.76 -1.93 -30.74
C ASN A 53 -7.83 -3.40 -31.16
N THR A 54 -6.68 -4.00 -31.46
CA THR A 54 -6.57 -5.41 -31.85
C THR A 54 -6.98 -6.32 -30.71
N TYR A 55 -6.48 -6.06 -29.50
CA TYR A 55 -6.87 -6.77 -28.28
C TYR A 55 -8.39 -6.68 -28.04
N TYR A 56 -8.96 -5.47 -28.07
CA TYR A 56 -10.37 -5.26 -27.81
C TYR A 56 -11.28 -5.89 -28.88
N ALA A 57 -10.86 -5.86 -30.15
CA ALA A 57 -11.58 -6.50 -31.24
C ALA A 57 -11.64 -8.03 -31.09
N GLY A 58 -10.59 -8.64 -30.54
CA GLY A 58 -10.51 -10.09 -30.29
C GLY A 58 -11.36 -10.60 -29.12
N LEU A 59 -11.87 -9.71 -28.26
CA LEU A 59 -12.71 -10.10 -27.12
C LEU A 59 -14.12 -10.51 -27.55
N SER A 60 -14.65 -11.58 -26.95
CA SER A 60 -16.05 -11.96 -27.05
C SER A 60 -16.97 -10.95 -26.36
N ALA A 61 -18.28 -11.01 -26.64
CA ALA A 61 -19.26 -10.11 -26.01
C ALA A 61 -19.27 -10.22 -24.47
N ALA A 62 -19.05 -11.42 -23.92
CA ALA A 62 -18.98 -11.64 -22.48
C ALA A 62 -17.72 -10.99 -21.87
N GLU A 63 -16.57 -11.14 -22.53
CA GLU A 63 -15.30 -10.56 -22.06
C GLU A 63 -15.30 -9.03 -22.16
N LYS A 64 -15.88 -8.47 -23.24
CA LYS A 64 -16.09 -7.01 -23.36
C LYS A 64 -16.92 -6.48 -22.21
N LYS A 65 -18.00 -7.17 -21.83
CA LYS A 65 -18.82 -6.77 -20.68
C LYS A 65 -18.03 -6.77 -19.37
N ILE A 66 -17.14 -7.74 -19.16
CA ILE A 66 -16.26 -7.77 -17.99
C ILE A 66 -15.26 -6.62 -18.03
N TYR A 67 -14.63 -6.37 -19.18
CA TYR A 67 -13.69 -5.27 -19.35
C TYR A 67 -14.35 -3.90 -19.10
N ASP A 68 -15.51 -3.67 -19.73
CA ASP A 68 -16.26 -2.41 -19.64
C ASP A 68 -16.85 -2.18 -18.24
N SER A 69 -17.03 -3.24 -17.44
CA SER A 69 -17.50 -3.14 -16.05
C SER A 69 -16.52 -2.42 -15.12
N LYS A 70 -15.25 -2.22 -15.55
CA LYS A 70 -14.18 -1.59 -14.75
C LYS A 70 -14.03 -2.21 -13.35
N THR A 71 -14.32 -3.50 -13.24
CA THR A 71 -14.23 -4.24 -11.99
C THR A 71 -12.77 -4.49 -11.63
N ASN A 72 -12.42 -4.27 -10.36
CA ASN A 72 -11.12 -4.59 -9.82
C ASN A 72 -11.12 -6.05 -9.37
N PHE A 73 -10.17 -6.83 -9.87
CA PHE A 73 -9.99 -8.22 -9.48
C PHE A 73 -8.82 -8.32 -8.51
N TYR A 74 -9.08 -8.93 -7.35
CA TYR A 74 -8.09 -9.19 -6.32
C TYR A 74 -7.96 -10.69 -6.12
N GLN A 75 -6.75 -11.22 -6.23
CA GLN A 75 -6.46 -12.60 -5.84
C GLN A 75 -5.81 -12.58 -4.46
N ILE A 76 -6.36 -13.34 -3.52
CA ILE A 76 -5.78 -13.53 -2.20
C ILE A 76 -5.52 -15.02 -2.00
N ASP A 77 -4.30 -15.32 -1.59
CA ASP A 77 -3.84 -16.65 -1.23
C ASP A 77 -3.85 -16.80 0.29
N PHE A 78 -4.56 -17.82 0.77
CA PHE A 78 -4.67 -18.15 2.18
C PHE A 78 -3.92 -19.45 2.45
N THR A 79 -3.19 -19.47 3.57
CA THR A 79 -2.51 -20.67 4.07
C THR A 79 -3.01 -20.98 5.47
N ASN A 80 -3.50 -22.19 5.67
CA ASN A 80 -3.87 -22.69 6.98
C ASN A 80 -2.60 -23.12 7.73
N LYS A 81 -2.27 -22.41 8.81
CA LYS A 81 -1.16 -22.77 9.71
C LYS A 81 -1.74 -23.30 11.02
N GLY A 82 -1.59 -24.60 11.26
CA GLY A 82 -2.08 -25.25 12.49
C GLY A 82 -3.15 -26.31 12.26
N GLY A 83 -3.59 -26.52 11.01
CA GLY A 83 -4.44 -27.65 10.61
C GLY A 83 -5.90 -27.56 11.05
N LEU A 84 -6.29 -26.48 11.75
CA LEU A 84 -7.68 -26.23 12.11
C LEU A 84 -8.37 -25.45 10.98
N VAL A 85 -9.36 -26.08 10.35
CA VAL A 85 -10.14 -25.45 9.29
C VAL A 85 -11.06 -24.38 9.89
N SER A 86 -10.87 -23.11 9.51
CA SER A 86 -11.64 -21.97 10.01
C SER A 86 -12.37 -21.22 8.88
N PRO A 87 -13.47 -20.50 9.16
CA PRO A 87 -14.05 -19.57 8.20
C PRO A 87 -13.09 -18.39 7.94
N ILE A 88 -13.09 -17.87 6.72
CA ILE A 88 -12.27 -16.72 6.34
C ILE A 88 -13.16 -15.47 6.39
N ILE A 89 -12.85 -14.54 7.28
CA ILE A 89 -13.59 -13.28 7.46
C ILE A 89 -12.68 -12.14 7.02
N LEU A 90 -13.08 -11.37 6.02
CA LEU A 90 -12.26 -10.30 5.45
C LEU A 90 -12.98 -8.96 5.62
N GLU A 91 -12.29 -7.96 6.16
CA GLU A 91 -12.68 -6.56 6.07
C GLU A 91 -11.88 -5.88 4.96
N TRP A 92 -12.57 -5.46 3.92
CA TRP A 92 -12.05 -4.60 2.87
C TRP A 92 -12.20 -3.15 3.29
N THR A 93 -11.12 -2.38 3.21
CA THR A 93 -11.15 -0.91 3.29
C THR A 93 -10.79 -0.36 1.92
N TYR A 94 -11.67 0.46 1.36
CA TYR A 94 -11.49 1.04 0.02
C TYR A 94 -10.81 2.41 0.08
N THR A 95 -10.30 2.86 -1.07
CA THR A 95 -9.67 4.19 -1.19
C THR A 95 -10.62 5.36 -0.94
N ASP A 96 -11.94 5.13 -1.01
CA ASP A 96 -12.98 6.11 -0.67
C ASP A 96 -13.32 6.14 0.84
N GLY A 97 -12.67 5.28 1.65
CA GLY A 97 -12.91 5.16 3.09
C GLY A 97 -14.07 4.24 3.47
N THR A 98 -14.81 3.68 2.51
CA THR A 98 -15.86 2.71 2.80
C THR A 98 -15.27 1.35 3.21
N LYS A 99 -16.02 0.61 4.03
CA LYS A 99 -15.65 -0.72 4.51
C LYS A 99 -16.68 -1.76 4.12
N GLU A 100 -16.22 -2.96 3.79
CA GLU A 100 -17.07 -4.10 3.46
C GLU A 100 -16.54 -5.35 4.15
N VAL A 101 -17.41 -6.07 4.87
CA VAL A 101 -17.06 -7.33 5.53
C VAL A 101 -17.61 -8.49 4.71
N GLU A 102 -16.73 -9.38 4.27
CA GLU A 102 -17.07 -10.57 3.51
C GLU A 102 -16.73 -11.82 4.33
N ARG A 103 -17.73 -12.72 4.50
CA ARG A 103 -17.59 -13.95 5.27
C ARG A 103 -17.63 -15.15 4.35
N ILE A 104 -16.57 -15.92 4.37
CA ILE A 104 -16.43 -17.13 3.57
C ILE A 104 -16.48 -18.33 4.54
N PRO A 105 -17.41 -19.29 4.33
CA PRO A 105 -17.50 -20.45 5.19
C PRO A 105 -16.25 -21.33 5.08
N ALA A 106 -15.99 -22.09 6.13
CA ALA A 106 -14.91 -23.08 6.21
C ALA A 106 -14.93 -24.14 5.07
N TYR A 107 -16.02 -24.24 4.32
CA TYR A 107 -16.12 -25.11 3.15
C TYR A 107 -15.10 -24.78 2.04
N ILE A 108 -14.54 -23.57 2.03
CA ILE A 108 -13.51 -23.17 1.06
C ILE A 108 -12.30 -24.12 1.06
N TRP A 109 -12.01 -24.74 2.20
CA TRP A 109 -10.89 -25.66 2.42
C TRP A 109 -11.16 -27.11 1.97
N ARG A 110 -12.34 -27.40 1.36
CA ARG A 110 -12.73 -28.79 1.04
C ARG A 110 -11.78 -29.49 0.06
N LYS A 111 -11.21 -28.76 -0.90
CA LYS A 111 -10.33 -29.35 -1.92
C LYS A 111 -8.87 -29.43 -1.46
N ASP A 112 -8.46 -28.46 -0.67
CA ASP A 112 -7.12 -28.35 -0.10
C ASP A 112 -7.27 -27.63 1.24
N GLU A 113 -6.88 -28.33 2.31
CA GLU A 113 -6.97 -27.84 3.69
C GLU A 113 -5.83 -26.91 4.09
N ASN A 114 -4.73 -26.93 3.32
CA ASN A 114 -3.51 -26.19 3.61
C ASN A 114 -3.46 -24.87 2.85
N HIS A 115 -3.86 -24.86 1.58
CA HIS A 115 -3.77 -23.70 0.72
C HIS A 115 -5.05 -23.46 -0.05
N VAL A 116 -5.50 -22.20 -0.07
CA VAL A 116 -6.61 -21.82 -0.95
C VAL A 116 -6.42 -20.44 -1.54
N THR A 117 -6.64 -20.36 -2.85
CA THR A 117 -6.63 -19.12 -3.60
C THR A 117 -8.06 -18.72 -3.94
N LYS A 118 -8.44 -17.47 -3.66
CA LYS A 118 -9.75 -16.94 -4.04
C LYS A 118 -9.60 -15.60 -4.76
N VAL A 119 -10.35 -15.47 -5.85
CA VAL A 119 -10.47 -14.22 -6.60
C VAL A 119 -11.74 -13.47 -6.16
N PHE A 120 -11.59 -12.18 -5.92
CA PHE A 120 -12.63 -11.25 -5.52
C PHE A 120 -12.82 -10.20 -6.61
N ALA A 121 -14.06 -10.01 -7.04
CA ALA A 121 -14.44 -8.98 -8.00
C ALA A 121 -15.09 -7.82 -7.22
N LYS A 122 -14.42 -6.67 -7.17
CA LYS A 122 -14.89 -5.47 -6.45
C LYS A 122 -15.00 -4.28 -7.39
N SER A 123 -16.08 -3.50 -7.26
CA SER A 123 -16.26 -2.28 -8.04
C SER A 123 -15.32 -1.14 -7.63
N LYS A 124 -14.83 -1.17 -6.38
CA LYS A 124 -13.98 -0.15 -5.78
C LYS A 124 -12.54 -0.62 -5.62
N GLN A 125 -11.62 0.34 -5.64
CA GLN A 125 -10.20 0.08 -5.42
C GLN A 125 -9.93 -0.13 -3.92
N MET A 126 -9.37 -1.29 -3.56
CA MET A 126 -8.93 -1.61 -2.20
C MET A 126 -7.74 -0.73 -1.78
N ALA A 127 -7.82 -0.18 -0.57
CA ALA A 127 -6.70 0.43 0.14
C ALA A 127 -6.02 -0.56 1.09
N SER A 128 -6.79 -1.32 1.86
CA SER A 128 -6.29 -2.38 2.74
C SER A 128 -7.30 -3.51 2.92
N VAL A 129 -6.81 -4.69 3.30
CA VAL A 129 -7.64 -5.84 3.71
C VAL A 129 -7.15 -6.38 5.04
N LYS A 130 -8.07 -6.72 5.93
CA LYS A 130 -7.78 -7.34 7.23
C LYS A 130 -8.53 -8.67 7.37
N LEU A 131 -7.78 -9.72 7.68
CA LEU A 131 -8.29 -11.02 8.07
C LEU A 131 -8.76 -10.96 9.54
N ASP A 132 -9.95 -11.48 9.78
CA ASP A 132 -10.61 -11.56 11.08
C ASP A 132 -10.55 -10.26 11.91
N PRO A 133 -11.22 -9.18 11.44
CA PRO A 133 -11.22 -7.88 12.11
C PRO A 133 -11.82 -7.92 13.53
N TYR A 134 -12.67 -8.91 13.81
CA TYR A 134 -13.43 -9.03 15.06
C TYR A 134 -12.89 -10.13 15.99
N LEU A 135 -11.79 -10.79 15.63
CA LEU A 135 -11.19 -11.88 16.40
C LEU A 135 -12.19 -13.01 16.70
N GLU A 136 -12.98 -13.38 15.70
CA GLU A 136 -13.95 -14.47 15.79
C GLU A 136 -13.30 -15.85 15.60
N THR A 137 -12.14 -15.88 14.95
CA THR A 137 -11.36 -17.09 14.75
C THR A 137 -10.32 -17.23 15.85
N ALA A 138 -10.00 -18.48 16.22
CA ALA A 138 -8.99 -18.78 17.24
C ALA A 138 -7.56 -18.69 16.67
N ASP A 139 -7.26 -17.62 15.93
CA ASP A 139 -5.93 -17.36 15.38
C ASP A 139 -4.98 -16.83 16.46
N ILE A 140 -3.77 -17.40 16.50
CA ILE A 140 -2.73 -17.06 17.47
C ILE A 140 -1.82 -15.92 16.99
N ASP A 141 -1.73 -15.69 15.66
CA ASP A 141 -0.81 -14.73 15.07
C ASP A 141 -1.53 -13.70 14.19
N VAL A 142 -1.98 -12.63 14.84
CA VAL A 142 -2.63 -11.48 14.18
C VAL A 142 -1.67 -10.60 13.38
N SER A 143 -0.35 -10.77 13.52
CA SER A 143 0.64 -9.87 12.90
C SER A 143 0.66 -9.95 11.38
N ASN A 144 0.16 -11.06 10.83
CA ASN A 144 0.13 -11.33 9.40
C ASN A 144 -1.27 -11.14 8.78
N ASN A 145 -2.25 -10.69 9.57
CA ASN A 145 -3.65 -10.59 9.16
C ASN A 145 -3.98 -9.31 8.37
N SER A 146 -3.05 -8.37 8.22
CA SER A 146 -3.28 -7.14 7.46
C SER A 146 -2.44 -7.07 6.19
N PHE A 147 -3.07 -6.58 5.13
CA PHE A 147 -2.39 -6.15 3.91
C PHE A 147 -2.77 -4.70 3.57
N PRO A 148 -1.80 -3.80 3.33
CA PRO A 148 -0.36 -3.97 3.57
C PRO A 148 -0.06 -4.28 5.03
N ARG A 149 1.06 -4.98 5.30
CA ARG A 149 1.43 -5.37 6.66
C ARG A 149 1.59 -4.13 7.55
N SER A 150 0.84 -4.09 8.63
CA SER A 150 0.96 -3.09 9.69
C SER A 150 1.87 -3.63 10.79
N TYR A 151 2.92 -2.90 11.14
CA TYR A 151 3.74 -3.24 12.31
C TYR A 151 2.97 -2.83 13.57
N GLU A 152 2.50 -3.81 14.33
CA GLU A 152 1.94 -3.60 15.66
C GLU A 152 3.03 -3.92 16.70
N PRO A 153 3.39 -2.98 17.59
CA PRO A 153 4.42 -3.22 18.59
C PRO A 153 3.97 -4.28 19.59
N THR A 154 4.86 -5.21 19.90
CA THR A 154 4.59 -6.28 20.87
C THR A 154 4.42 -5.69 22.28
N LYS A 155 3.69 -6.40 23.15
CA LYS A 155 3.54 -6.02 24.57
C LYS A 155 4.90 -5.85 25.27
N PHE A 156 5.91 -6.64 24.87
CA PHE A 156 7.27 -6.55 25.40
C PHE A 156 8.02 -5.32 24.89
N GLU A 157 7.89 -4.97 23.60
CA GLU A 157 8.45 -3.73 23.05
C GLU A 157 7.82 -2.50 23.69
N LEU A 158 6.48 -2.50 23.87
CA LEU A 158 5.78 -1.45 24.62
C LEU A 158 6.27 -1.36 26.08
N PHE A 159 6.47 -2.50 26.75
CA PHE A 159 7.03 -2.53 28.11
C PHE A 159 8.46 -1.96 28.16
N LYS A 160 9.33 -2.34 27.22
CA LYS A 160 10.70 -1.80 27.10
C LYS A 160 10.71 -0.30 26.79
N GLN A 161 9.81 0.16 25.93
CA GLN A 161 9.64 1.58 25.65
C GLN A 161 9.19 2.34 26.91
N GLN A 162 8.32 1.72 27.71
CA GLN A 162 7.89 2.26 29.01
C GLN A 162 8.99 2.17 30.09
N GLN A 163 9.99 1.31 29.91
CA GLN A 163 11.25 1.29 30.68
C GLN A 163 12.26 2.35 30.24
N THR A 164 11.82 3.41 29.54
CA THR A 164 12.51 4.69 29.69
C THR A 164 12.42 5.07 31.16
N ILE A 165 13.51 4.80 31.86
CA ILE A 165 13.71 4.71 33.31
C ILE A 165 12.73 5.60 34.10
N ARG A 166 11.84 4.97 34.87
CA ARG A 166 11.08 5.66 35.93
C ARG A 166 12.10 6.20 36.95
N GLY A 167 12.51 7.46 36.79
CA GLY A 167 13.54 8.11 37.61
C GLY A 167 14.76 8.66 36.85
N ALA A 168 14.92 8.44 35.55
CA ALA A 168 15.93 9.17 34.78
C ALA A 168 15.33 10.49 34.30
N SER A 169 15.78 11.57 34.94
CA SER A 169 15.75 12.90 34.34
C SER A 169 16.39 12.82 32.95
N SER A 170 15.59 12.99 31.89
CA SER A 170 16.10 13.28 30.53
C SER A 170 16.64 14.72 30.42
N GLY A 171 16.64 15.49 31.50
CA GLY A 171 17.38 16.74 31.61
C GLY A 171 18.80 16.47 32.04
N GLY A 172 19.76 17.14 31.39
CA GLY A 172 21.10 17.28 31.94
C GLY A 172 21.03 17.78 33.39
N ASN A 173 22.03 17.44 34.19
CA ASN A 173 22.10 17.95 35.56
C ASN A 173 22.08 19.50 35.48
N PRO A 174 21.12 20.20 36.11
CA PRO A 174 21.03 21.66 36.05
C PRO A 174 22.34 22.36 36.47
N MET A 175 23.13 21.71 37.33
CA MET A 175 24.44 22.20 37.76
C MET A 175 25.51 22.09 36.64
N GLN A 176 25.42 21.08 35.77
CA GLN A 176 26.29 20.94 34.60
C GLN A 176 25.92 21.93 33.51
N ASP A 177 24.63 22.16 33.29
CA ASP A 177 24.14 23.16 32.33
C ASP A 177 24.50 24.59 32.78
N ALA A 178 24.39 24.88 34.09
CA ALA A 178 24.84 26.14 34.66
C ALA A 178 26.36 26.34 34.53
N LYS A 179 27.18 25.28 34.69
CA LYS A 179 28.64 25.36 34.50
C LYS A 179 29.04 25.55 33.03
N LYS A 180 28.27 25.01 32.08
CA LYS A 180 28.50 25.25 30.64
C LYS A 180 28.22 26.70 30.24
N ASN A 181 27.23 27.33 30.86
CA ASN A 181 26.86 28.73 30.57
C ASN A 181 27.75 29.78 31.27
N GLN A 182 28.74 29.36 32.07
CA GLN A 182 29.70 30.24 32.76
C GLN A 182 31.08 30.32 32.09
N LYS A 183 31.23 29.76 30.88
CA LYS A 183 32.44 29.90 30.06
C LYS A 183 32.22 30.81 28.88
#